data_AF-A0A9P0ZTM9-F1
#
_entry.id   AF-A0A9P0ZTM9-F1
#
_cell.length_a   1.000
_cell.length_b   1.000
_cell.length_c   1.000
_cell.angle_alpha   90.00
_cell.angle_beta   90.00
_cell.angle_gamma   90.00
#
_symmetry.space_group_name_H-M   'P 1'
#
loop_
_entity.id
_entity.type
_entity.pdbx_description
1 polymer ?
#
loop_
_entity_poly.entity_id
_entity_poly.type
_entity_poly.pdbx_seq_one_letter_code
_entity_poly.pdbx_strand_id
1 'polypeptide(L)'
;MVESGVCFMTLCDSSYPTKLAFHYLKDLQREFDKLDRTLMERVSNPYSFLRLDTIIGSVRKKYVDTKTQANILKMKTEIGEDLDVITDDLSDIIARKQKHEILEKMKNANLSDSPIWGSKMLEIIAVKWIPIGILVNVAVLLLWSSFVFKDEFQ
;
A
#
# COMPACT_ATOMS: atom_id res chain seq x y z
N MET A 1 -7.33 14.32 -1.39
CA MET A 1 -8.64 13.82 -0.88
C MET A 1 -9.22 12.89 -1.93
N VAL A 2 -9.70 11.70 -1.57
CA VAL A 2 -10.24 10.73 -2.53
C VAL A 2 -11.68 10.43 -2.14
N GLU A 3 -12.61 10.58 -3.07
CA GLU A 3 -14.02 10.26 -2.84
C GLU A 3 -14.62 9.62 -4.09
N SER A 4 -15.41 8.56 -3.93
CA SER A 4 -16.15 7.91 -5.02
C SER A 4 -15.27 7.54 -6.23
N GLY A 5 -14.01 7.16 -6.00
CA GLY A 5 -13.06 6.78 -7.06
C GLY A 5 -12.36 7.96 -7.76
N VAL A 6 -12.61 9.21 -7.33
CA VAL A 6 -11.98 10.41 -7.88
C VAL A 6 -11.01 11.02 -6.87
N CYS A 7 -9.79 11.33 -7.31
CA CYS A 7 -8.76 11.96 -6.48
C CYS A 7 -8.69 13.48 -6.75
N PHE A 8 -8.85 14.27 -5.69
CA PHE A 8 -8.71 15.73 -5.71
C PHE A 8 -7.40 16.14 -5.05
N MET A 9 -6.59 16.92 -5.77
CA MET A 9 -5.29 17.43 -5.34
C MET A 9 -5.17 18.92 -5.67
N THR A 10 -4.44 19.67 -4.84
CA THR A 10 -4.11 21.07 -5.07
C THR A 10 -2.66 21.33 -4.66
N LEU A 11 -2.00 22.27 -5.33
CA LEU A 11 -0.65 22.72 -5.02
C LEU A 11 -0.71 24.20 -4.62
N CYS A 12 -0.10 24.52 -3.48
CA CYS A 12 -0.03 25.87 -2.92
C CYS A 12 1.34 26.10 -2.28
N ASP A 13 1.69 27.37 -2.07
CA ASP A 13 2.90 27.75 -1.34
C ASP A 13 2.89 27.22 0.09
N SER A 14 4.08 26.99 0.65
CA SER A 14 4.23 26.48 2.03
C SER A 14 3.66 27.43 3.10
N SER A 15 3.60 28.74 2.80
CA SER A 15 2.97 29.74 3.67
C SER A 15 1.44 29.69 3.66
N TYR A 16 0.84 28.98 2.70
CA TYR A 16 -0.61 28.88 2.59
C TYR A 16 -1.17 27.94 3.66
N PRO A 17 -2.18 28.35 4.44
CA PRO A 17 -2.73 27.51 5.50
C PRO A 17 -3.31 26.20 4.97
N THR A 18 -2.79 25.07 5.46
CA THR A 18 -3.24 23.72 5.05
C THR A 18 -4.74 23.54 5.23
N LYS A 19 -5.33 24.07 6.32
CA LYS A 19 -6.77 24.03 6.57
C LYS A 19 -7.59 24.68 5.44
N LEU A 20 -7.13 25.81 4.90
CA LEU A 20 -7.78 26.46 3.77
C LEU A 20 -7.65 25.63 2.49
N ALA A 21 -6.52 24.96 2.26
CA ALA A 21 -6.33 24.09 1.11
C ALA A 21 -7.31 22.90 1.16
N PHE A 22 -7.52 22.30 2.33
CA PHE A 22 -8.53 21.25 2.50
C PHE A 22 -9.96 21.75 2.29
N HIS A 23 -10.28 22.95 2.78
CA HIS A 23 -11.57 23.56 2.52
C HIS A 23 -11.80 23.84 1.03
N TYR A 24 -10.78 24.33 0.32
CA TYR A 24 -10.81 24.49 -1.12
C TYR A 24 -11.14 23.15 -1.82
N LEU A 25 -10.48 22.05 -1.43
CA LEU A 25 -10.74 20.73 -2.00
C LEU A 25 -12.16 20.23 -1.70
N LYS A 26 -12.70 20.47 -0.50
CA LYS A 26 -14.09 20.13 -0.15
C LYS A 26 -15.10 20.93 -0.97
N ASP A 27 -14.90 22.22 -1.14
CA ASP A 27 -15.81 23.04 -1.96
C ASP A 27 -15.70 22.69 -3.45
N LEU A 28 -14.49 22.37 -3.91
CA LEU A 28 -14.27 21.88 -5.28
C LEU A 28 -15.02 20.57 -5.53
N GLN A 29 -14.95 19.62 -4.60
CA GLN A 29 -15.70 18.37 -4.65
C GLN A 29 -17.21 18.62 -4.68
N ARG A 30 -17.72 19.53 -3.84
CA ARG A 30 -19.16 19.86 -3.83
C ARG A 30 -19.63 20.45 -5.16
N GLU A 31 -18.85 21.34 -5.76
CA GLU A 31 -19.17 21.88 -7.09
C GLU A 31 -19.01 20.81 -8.19
N PHE A 32 -18.10 19.85 -8.00
CA PHE A 32 -17.92 18.71 -8.89
C PHE A 32 -19.09 17.72 -8.82
N ASP A 33 -19.64 17.45 -7.63
CA ASP A 33 -20.80 16.57 -7.45
C ASP A 33 -22.09 17.12 -8.06
N LYS A 34 -22.18 18.45 -8.24
CA LYS A 34 -23.27 19.08 -9.00
C LYS A 34 -23.18 18.81 -10.50
N LEU A 35 -22.02 18.35 -10.98
CA LEU A 35 -21.86 17.93 -12.36
C LEU A 35 -22.49 16.54 -12.52
N ASP A 36 -23.25 16.33 -13.60
CA ASP A 36 -23.85 15.03 -13.89
C ASP A 36 -22.77 13.94 -14.01
N ARG A 37 -22.79 12.98 -13.07
CA ARG A 37 -21.88 11.82 -13.03
C ARG A 37 -21.99 10.95 -14.28
N THR A 38 -23.13 10.98 -14.96
CA THR A 38 -23.37 10.28 -16.24
C THR A 38 -22.50 10.80 -17.39
N LEU A 39 -22.01 12.04 -17.31
CA LEU A 39 -21.05 12.56 -18.27
C LEU A 39 -19.64 12.01 -17.99
N MET A 40 -19.28 11.78 -16.71
CA MET A 40 -17.98 11.23 -16.28
C MET A 40 -17.77 9.80 -16.78
N GLU A 41 -18.80 8.95 -16.72
CA GLU A 41 -18.74 7.58 -17.26
C GLU A 41 -18.63 7.51 -18.79
N ARG A 42 -19.05 8.55 -19.52
CA ARG A 42 -18.95 8.59 -21.00
C ARG A 42 -17.61 9.10 -21.51
N VAL A 43 -16.65 9.39 -20.64
CA VAL A 43 -15.39 9.99 -21.06
C VAL A 43 -14.42 8.95 -21.56
N SER A 44 -14.35 8.85 -22.88
CA SER A 44 -13.35 8.05 -23.59
C SER A 44 -11.98 8.75 -23.69
N ASN A 45 -11.89 10.08 -23.47
CA ASN A 45 -10.68 10.85 -23.75
C ASN A 45 -10.20 11.67 -22.54
N PRO A 46 -8.89 11.73 -22.27
CA PRO A 46 -8.34 12.58 -21.21
C PRO A 46 -8.69 14.06 -21.45
N TYR A 47 -9.01 14.80 -20.38
CA TYR A 47 -9.36 16.23 -20.40
C TYR A 47 -10.62 16.64 -21.19
N SER A 48 -11.55 15.72 -21.42
CA SER A 48 -12.78 16.02 -22.19
C SER A 48 -13.71 17.07 -21.54
N PHE A 49 -13.44 17.50 -20.31
CA PHE A 49 -14.33 18.36 -19.53
C PHE A 49 -13.89 19.82 -19.45
N LEU A 50 -14.19 20.59 -20.48
CA LEU A 50 -14.00 22.04 -20.46
C LEU A 50 -14.80 22.74 -19.33
N ARG A 51 -15.91 22.13 -18.91
CA ARG A 51 -16.76 22.65 -17.81
C ARG A 51 -16.06 22.56 -16.45
N LEU A 52 -15.14 21.61 -16.28
CA LEU A 52 -14.37 21.46 -15.05
C LEU A 52 -13.41 22.64 -14.83
N ASP A 53 -12.77 23.14 -15.90
CA ASP A 53 -11.88 24.31 -15.82
C ASP A 53 -12.61 25.55 -15.30
N THR A 54 -13.87 25.74 -15.72
CA THR A 54 -14.69 26.86 -15.25
C THR A 54 -15.00 26.74 -13.76
N ILE A 55 -15.31 25.53 -13.29
CA ILE A 55 -15.58 25.25 -11.88
C ILE A 55 -14.32 25.51 -11.05
N ILE A 56 -13.19 24.92 -11.44
CA ILE A 56 -11.89 25.10 -10.78
C ILE A 56 -11.54 26.59 -10.72
N GLY A 57 -11.67 27.32 -11.83
CA GLY A 57 -11.41 28.76 -11.87
C GLY A 57 -12.30 29.57 -10.93
N SER A 58 -13.59 29.26 -10.87
CA SER A 58 -14.56 29.95 -10.01
C SER A 58 -14.29 29.72 -8.51
N VAL A 59 -13.98 28.48 -8.12
CA VAL A 59 -13.69 28.11 -6.73
C VAL A 59 -12.32 28.67 -6.34
N ARG A 60 -11.31 28.52 -7.20
CA ARG A 60 -9.96 29.08 -6.97
C ARG A 60 -10.02 30.57 -6.69
N LYS A 61 -10.81 31.34 -7.45
CA LYS A 61 -10.92 32.79 -7.26
C LYS A 61 -11.39 33.17 -5.85
N LYS A 62 -12.28 32.38 -5.25
CA LYS A 62 -12.77 32.61 -3.86
C LYS A 62 -11.69 32.40 -2.81
N TYR A 63 -10.77 31.46 -3.06
CA TYR A 63 -9.74 31.04 -2.10
C TYR A 63 -8.39 31.76 -2.29
N VAL A 64 -8.13 32.35 -3.47
CA VAL A 64 -6.95 33.18 -3.74
C VAL A 64 -7.11 34.59 -3.15
N ASP A 65 -8.33 35.15 -3.13
CA ASP A 65 -8.56 36.51 -2.66
C ASP A 65 -8.37 36.62 -1.13
N THR A 66 -7.31 37.33 -0.71
CA THR A 66 -6.87 37.44 0.70
C THR A 66 -7.91 38.06 1.62
N LYS A 67 -8.82 38.89 1.07
CA LYS A 67 -9.95 39.45 1.84
C LYS A 67 -10.99 38.39 2.21
N THR A 68 -11.22 37.44 1.32
CA THR A 68 -12.18 36.35 1.51
C THR A 68 -11.62 35.28 2.46
N GLN A 69 -10.30 35.05 2.44
CA GLN A 69 -9.63 34.10 3.34
C GLN A 69 -9.86 34.44 4.82
N ALA A 70 -9.66 35.70 5.22
CA ALA A 70 -9.89 36.14 6.61
C ALA A 70 -11.37 36.03 7.03
N ASN A 71 -12.29 36.24 6.09
CA ASN A 71 -13.73 36.13 6.34
C ASN A 71 -14.20 34.66 6.41
N ILE A 72 -13.70 33.78 5.53
CA ILE A 72 -13.97 32.34 5.55
C ILE A 72 -13.41 31.70 6.82
N LEU A 73 -12.21 32.10 7.26
CA LEU A 73 -11.62 31.65 8.52
C LEU A 73 -12.43 32.11 9.74
N LYS A 74 -12.92 33.35 9.74
CA LYS A 74 -13.75 33.89 10.83
C LYS A 74 -15.16 33.31 10.89
N MET A 75 -15.76 32.95 9.76
CA MET A 75 -17.12 32.41 9.68
C MET A 75 -17.21 30.90 9.96
N LYS A 76 -16.09 30.23 10.26
CA LYS A 76 -16.03 28.76 10.40
C LYS A 76 -15.46 28.29 11.74
N THR A 77 -15.52 29.12 12.78
CA THR A 77 -15.24 28.73 14.17
C THR A 77 -16.29 27.81 14.79
N GLU A 78 -17.42 27.55 14.12
CA GLU A 78 -18.50 26.68 14.63
C GLU A 78 -18.45 25.21 14.17
N ILE A 79 -17.51 24.80 13.31
CA ILE A 79 -17.40 23.39 12.91
C ILE A 79 -16.23 22.77 13.68
N GLY A 80 -16.54 22.34 14.91
CA GLY A 80 -15.70 21.48 15.73
C GLY A 80 -15.67 20.03 15.22
N GLU A 81 -15.39 19.84 13.93
CA GLU A 81 -15.03 18.52 13.41
C GLU A 81 -13.54 18.53 13.07
N ASP A 82 -12.80 17.93 13.98
CA ASP A 82 -11.44 17.45 13.88
C ASP A 82 -11.17 16.88 12.48
N LEU A 83 -10.64 17.73 11.59
CA LEU A 83 -9.99 17.26 10.38
C LEU A 83 -8.61 16.77 10.84
N ASP A 84 -8.54 15.51 11.28
CA ASP A 84 -7.28 14.79 11.50
C ASP A 84 -6.60 14.61 10.13
N VAL A 85 -6.03 15.72 9.65
CA VAL A 85 -5.24 15.76 8.45
C VAL A 85 -3.85 15.35 8.87
N ILE A 86 -3.54 14.09 8.60
CA ILE A 86 -2.17 13.60 8.65
C ILE A 86 -1.39 14.34 7.56
N THR A 87 -0.66 15.38 7.96
CA THR A 87 0.28 16.09 7.09
C THR A 87 1.60 15.31 7.12
N ASP A 88 1.67 14.22 6.37
CA ASP A 88 2.96 13.63 6.06
C ASP A 88 3.64 14.52 5.02
N ASP A 89 4.84 15.00 5.34
CA ASP A 89 5.66 15.77 4.41
C ASP A 89 5.89 14.92 3.15
N LEU A 90 5.62 15.48 1.97
CA LEU A 90 5.73 14.75 0.70
C LEU A 90 7.13 14.15 0.53
N SER A 91 8.16 14.80 1.08
CA SER A 91 9.53 14.31 1.06
C SER A 91 9.72 13.02 1.87
N ASP A 92 9.03 12.87 3.00
CA ASP A 92 9.07 11.64 3.79
C ASP A 92 8.36 10.49 3.05
N ILE A 93 7.25 10.78 2.36
CA ILE A 93 6.56 9.80 1.50
C ILE A 93 7.47 9.33 0.36
N ILE A 94 8.19 10.26 -0.28
CA ILE A 94 9.16 9.96 -1.35
C ILE A 94 10.32 9.12 -0.80
N ALA A 95 10.86 9.47 0.37
CA ALA A 95 11.95 8.74 1.02
C ALA A 95 11.53 7.31 1.40
N ARG A 96 10.32 7.14 1.93
CA ARG A 96 9.74 5.82 2.23
C ARG A 96 9.53 4.98 0.97
N LYS A 97 9.05 5.58 -0.12
CA LYS A 97 8.91 4.89 -1.41
C LYS A 97 10.27 4.43 -1.93
N GLN A 98 11.29 5.27 -1.90
CA GLN A 98 12.64 4.93 -2.34
C GLN A 98 13.25 3.81 -1.49
N LYS A 99 13.04 3.84 -0.17
CA LYS A 99 13.43 2.76 0.74
C LYS A 99 12.72 1.44 0.41
N HIS A 100 11.43 1.50 0.07
CA HIS A 100 10.65 0.33 -0.32
C HIS A 100 11.11 -0.25 -1.67
N GLU A 101 11.44 0.58 -2.67
CA GLU A 101 11.99 0.13 -3.94
C GLU A 101 13.38 -0.52 -3.79
N ILE A 102 14.23 0.03 -2.90
CA ILE A 102 15.53 -0.58 -2.57
C ILE A 102 15.32 -1.94 -1.90
N LEU A 103 14.38 -2.03 -0.95
CA LEU A 103 14.06 -3.29 -0.28
C LEU A 103 13.50 -4.33 -1.24
N GLU A 104 12.64 -3.94 -2.18
CA GLU A 104 12.14 -4.84 -3.23
C GLU A 104 13.25 -5.29 -4.17
N LYS A 105 14.15 -4.40 -4.57
CA LYS A 105 15.33 -4.78 -5.37
C LYS A 105 16.23 -5.75 -4.62
N MET A 106 16.46 -5.54 -3.32
CA MET A 106 17.23 -6.46 -2.47
C MET A 106 16.52 -7.81 -2.29
N LYS A 107 15.20 -7.80 -2.10
CA LYS A 107 14.39 -9.02 -2.01
C LYS A 107 14.44 -9.80 -3.32
N ASN A 108 14.25 -9.13 -4.45
CA ASN A 108 14.27 -9.76 -5.77
C ASN A 108 15.68 -10.24 -6.13
N ALA A 109 16.73 -9.52 -5.73
CA ALA A 109 18.12 -9.95 -5.87
C ALA A 109 18.45 -11.18 -5.00
N ASN A 110 17.92 -11.25 -3.78
CA ASN A 110 18.04 -12.43 -2.91
C ASN A 110 17.21 -13.63 -3.41
N LEU A 111 16.07 -13.38 -4.05
CA LEU A 111 15.26 -14.42 -4.70
C LEU A 111 15.91 -14.96 -5.98
N SER A 112 16.74 -14.15 -6.67
CA SER A 112 17.44 -14.56 -7.88
C SER A 112 18.71 -15.39 -7.66
N ASP A 113 19.21 -15.54 -6.43
CA ASP A 113 20.34 -16.43 -6.14
C ASP A 113 20.45 -16.77 -4.64
N SER A 114 19.66 -17.74 -4.18
CA SER A 114 19.98 -18.44 -2.93
C SER A 114 20.16 -19.94 -3.18
N PRO A 115 21.41 -20.41 -3.42
CA PRO A 115 21.75 -21.83 -3.49
C PRO A 115 21.67 -22.55 -2.14
N ILE A 116 21.02 -21.94 -1.13
CA ILE A 116 21.01 -22.42 0.26
C ILE A 116 20.10 -23.66 0.38
N TRP A 117 19.08 -23.78 -0.47
CA TRP A 117 18.16 -24.93 -0.55
C TRP A 117 18.23 -25.68 -1.90
N GLY A 118 19.40 -25.61 -2.56
CA GLY A 118 19.65 -26.34 -3.80
C GLY A 118 21.11 -26.81 -3.93
N SER A 119 21.86 -26.86 -2.81
CA SER A 119 23.24 -27.30 -2.87
C SER A 119 23.29 -28.82 -3.04
N LYS A 120 24.03 -29.26 -4.07
CA LYS A 120 24.38 -30.68 -4.33
C LYS A 120 24.93 -31.40 -3.09
N MET A 121 25.45 -30.66 -2.12
CA MET A 121 25.97 -31.17 -0.86
C MET A 121 24.89 -31.85 0.00
N LEU A 122 23.66 -31.31 0.06
CA LEU A 122 22.56 -31.91 0.80
C LEU A 122 22.05 -33.19 0.14
N GLU A 123 22.05 -33.22 -1.19
CA GLU A 123 21.71 -34.41 -1.97
C GLU A 123 22.72 -35.55 -1.72
N ILE A 124 24.02 -35.23 -1.68
CA ILE A 124 25.08 -36.20 -1.36
C ILE A 124 24.93 -36.75 0.07
N ILE A 125 24.58 -35.89 1.03
CA ILE A 125 24.35 -36.31 2.41
C ILE A 125 23.12 -37.23 2.47
N ALA A 126 21.98 -36.82 1.91
CA ALA A 126 20.77 -37.63 1.91
C ALA A 126 20.98 -39.03 1.31
N VAL A 127 21.65 -39.14 0.16
CA VAL A 127 21.94 -40.42 -0.49
C VAL A 127 22.83 -41.34 0.37
N LYS A 128 23.75 -40.78 1.19
CA LYS A 128 24.60 -41.58 2.09
C LYS A 128 23.80 -42.16 3.26
N TRP A 129 22.86 -41.41 3.84
CA TRP A 129 22.17 -41.80 5.08
C TRP A 129 20.94 -42.70 4.87
N ILE A 130 20.27 -42.62 3.71
CA ILE A 130 19.12 -43.47 3.36
C ILE A 130 19.40 -44.98 3.50
N PRO A 131 20.46 -45.56 2.88
CA PRO A 131 20.71 -47.00 2.99
C PRO A 131 21.09 -47.43 4.41
N ILE A 132 21.76 -46.56 5.18
CA ILE A 132 22.12 -46.80 6.57
C ILE A 132 20.84 -46.85 7.43
N GLY A 133 19.92 -45.92 7.22
CA GLY A 133 18.62 -45.90 7.91
C GLY A 133 17.78 -47.14 7.62
N ILE A 134 17.74 -47.59 6.36
CA ILE A 134 17.04 -48.83 5.96
C ILE A 134 17.64 -50.04 6.67
N LEU A 135 18.98 -50.16 6.71
CA LEU A 135 19.66 -51.28 7.36
C LEU A 135 19.36 -51.33 8.87
N VAL A 136 19.40 -50.17 9.54
CA VAL A 136 19.07 -50.06 10.97
C VAL A 136 17.61 -50.43 11.23
N ASN A 137 16.68 -49.95 10.39
CA ASN A 137 15.26 -50.26 10.55
C ASN A 137 14.97 -51.77 10.39
N VAL A 138 15.57 -52.41 9.39
CA VAL A 138 15.47 -53.87 9.20
C VAL A 138 16.03 -54.63 10.40
N ALA A 139 17.18 -54.20 10.94
CA ALA A 139 17.76 -54.83 12.13
C ALA A 139 16.85 -54.68 13.37
N VAL A 140 16.23 -53.52 13.56
CA VAL A 140 15.26 -53.29 14.65
C VAL A 140 14.02 -54.15 14.49
N LEU A 141 13.48 -54.29 13.28
CA LEU A 141 12.33 -55.16 13.00
C LEU A 141 12.65 -56.64 13.24
N LEU A 142 13.85 -57.10 12.88
CA LEU A 142 14.31 -58.46 13.16
C LEU A 142 14.51 -58.71 14.67
N LEU A 143 15.03 -57.72 15.39
CA LEU A 143 15.13 -57.80 16.85
C LEU A 143 13.74 -57.84 17.50
N TRP A 144 12.80 -57.03 17.02
CA TRP A 144 11.41 -57.05 17.49
C TRP A 144 10.73 -58.39 17.22
N SER A 145 10.85 -58.94 16.02
CA SER A 145 10.25 -60.24 15.70
C SER A 145 10.88 -61.38 16.49
N SER A 146 12.20 -61.34 16.69
CA SER A 146 12.90 -62.33 17.53
C SER A 146 12.56 -62.19 19.02
N PHE A 147 12.31 -60.97 19.50
CA PHE A 147 11.91 -60.74 20.88
C PHE A 147 10.48 -61.24 21.13
N VAL A 148 9.53 -60.85 20.28
CA VAL A 148 8.13 -61.32 20.34
C VAL A 148 8.04 -62.84 20.25
N PHE A 149 8.80 -63.46 19.33
CA PHE A 149 8.81 -64.91 19.19
C PHE A 149 9.40 -65.64 20.41
N LYS A 150 10.28 -64.97 21.18
CA LYS A 150 10.88 -65.54 22.38
C LYS A 150 9.97 -65.44 23.61
N ASP A 151 9.10 -64.43 23.68
CA ASP A 151 8.06 -64.32 24.71
C ASP A 151 6.90 -65.31 24.49
N GLU A 152 6.70 -65.83 23.27
CA GLU A 152 5.64 -66.78 22.95
C GLU A 152 5.96 -68.25 23.31
N PHE A 153 7.21 -68.54 23.68
CA PHE A 153 7.70 -69.91 23.95
C PHE A 153 8.12 -70.17 25.42
N GLN A 154 7.70 -69.33 26.37
CA GLN A 154 7.89 -69.56 27.80
C GLN A 154 6.57 -69.76 28.55
#